data_AF-A0A1I3IM09-F1
#
_entry.id   AF-A0A1I3IM09-F1
#
_cell.length_a   1.000
_cell.length_b   1.000
_cell.length_c   1.000
_cell.angle_alpha   90.00
_cell.angle_beta   90.00
_cell.angle_gamma   90.00
#
_symmetry.space_group_name_H-M   'P 1'
#
loop_
_entity.id
_entity.type
_entity.pdbx_description
1 polymer ?
#
loop_
_entity_poly.entity_id
_entity_poly.type
_entity_poly.pdbx_seq_one_letter_code
_entity_poly.pdbx_strand_id
1 'polypeptide(L)' 'MTMTTIKVSPETRDRLKAQAAASRVSLGEHLSRLADAADRGLRFEAMRRAMDATPADALATYAAETDEWLDADLGA' A
#
# COMPACT_ATOMS: atom_id res chain seq x y z
N MET A 1 22.66 -3.00 13.02
CA MET A 1 21.22 -2.74 13.28
C MET A 1 21.03 -2.52 14.77
N THR A 2 20.39 -1.41 15.17
CA THR A 2 20.07 -1.13 16.57
C THR A 2 18.71 -1.74 16.90
N MET A 3 18.64 -2.48 18.00
CA MET A 3 17.39 -3.08 18.47
C MET A 3 16.74 -2.13 19.46
N THR A 4 15.45 -1.86 19.27
CA THR A 4 14.65 -1.04 20.19
C THR A 4 13.44 -1.85 20.66
N THR A 5 12.83 -1.43 21.77
CA THR A 5 11.65 -2.08 22.35
C THR A 5 10.46 -1.15 22.31
N ILE A 6 9.31 -1.65 21.85
CA ILE A 6 8.03 -0.92 21.82
C ILE A 6 7.14 -1.48 22.92
N LYS A 7 6.52 -0.60 23.71
CA LYS A 7 5.53 -1.00 24.72
C LYS A 7 4.17 -1.19 24.06
N VAL A 8 3.56 -2.34 24.30
CA VAL A 8 2.20 -2.69 23.86
C VAL A 8 1.48 -3.42 25.01
N SER A 9 0.16 -3.56 24.90
CA SER A 9 -0.58 -4.38 25.86
C SER A 9 -0.18 -5.87 25.72
N PRO A 10 -0.27 -6.67 26.78
CA PRO A 10 -0.01 -8.12 26.71
C PRO A 10 -0.85 -8.82 25.64
N GLU A 11 -2.12 -8.47 25.54
CA GLU A 11 -3.07 -9.04 24.59
C GLU A 11 -2.65 -8.73 23.15
N THR A 12 -2.17 -7.51 22.90
CA THR A 12 -1.67 -7.08 21.59
C THR A 12 -0.40 -7.85 21.22
N ARG A 13 0.56 -7.96 22.16
CA ARG A 13 1.78 -8.75 21.97
C ARG A 13 1.46 -10.20 21.61
N ASP A 14 0.51 -10.82 22.32
CA ASP A 14 0.19 -12.23 22.15
C ASP A 14 -0.53 -12.48 20.81
N ARG A 15 -1.41 -11.57 20.40
CA ARG A 15 -1.99 -11.57 19.04
C ARG A 15 -0.92 -11.44 17.96
N LEU A 16 0.02 -10.52 18.10
CA LEU A 16 1.11 -10.34 17.13
C LEU A 16 2.02 -11.57 17.06
N LYS A 17 2.31 -12.20 18.19
CA LYS A 17 3.06 -13.47 18.23
C LYS A 17 2.31 -14.59 17.51
N ALA A 18 1.00 -14.74 17.73
CA ALA A 18 0.18 -15.75 17.06
C ALA A 18 0.17 -15.55 15.54
N GLN A 19 0.04 -14.29 15.08
CA GLN A 19 0.10 -13.95 13.65
C GLN A 19 1.46 -14.26 13.02
N ALA A 20 2.55 -13.90 13.72
CA ALA A 20 3.90 -14.20 13.26
C ALA A 20 4.15 -15.71 13.17
N ALA A 21 3.70 -16.48 14.16
CA ALA A 21 3.79 -17.93 14.18
C ALA A 21 2.98 -18.58 13.03
N ALA A 22 1.75 -18.11 12.79
CA ALA A 22 0.92 -18.58 11.68
C ALA A 22 1.60 -18.33 10.32
N SER A 23 2.32 -17.21 10.20
CA SER A 23 3.07 -16.82 9.00
C SER A 23 4.50 -17.40 8.95
N ARG A 24 4.90 -18.19 9.97
CA ARG A 24 6.24 -18.78 10.13
C ARG A 24 7.40 -17.77 10.07
N VAL A 25 7.17 -16.57 10.60
CA VAL A 25 8.18 -15.51 10.66
C VAL A 25 8.46 -15.08 12.08
N SER A 26 9.58 -14.37 12.28
CA SER A 26 9.86 -13.73 13.55
C SER A 26 8.86 -12.60 13.85
N LEU A 27 8.69 -12.24 15.13
CA LEU A 27 7.84 -11.10 15.51
C LEU A 27 8.34 -9.79 14.89
N GLY A 28 9.66 -9.58 14.81
CA GLY A 28 10.25 -8.41 14.19
C GLY A 28 9.93 -8.32 12.70
N GLU A 29 10.07 -9.43 11.97
CA GLU A 29 9.73 -9.49 10.54
C GLU A 29 8.24 -9.28 10.30
N HIS A 30 7.38 -9.85 11.15
CA HIS A 30 5.94 -9.61 11.08
C HIS A 30 5.60 -8.13 11.27
N LEU A 31 6.25 -7.46 12.23
CA LEU A 31 6.08 -6.02 12.43
C LEU A 31 6.56 -5.19 11.22
N SER A 32 7.68 -5.57 10.59
CA SER A 32 8.13 -4.93 9.35
C SER A 32 7.10 -5.09 8.23
N ARG A 33 6.55 -6.29 8.04
CA ARG A 33 5.51 -6.53 7.02
C ARG A 33 4.24 -5.71 7.28
N LEU A 34 3.84 -5.57 8.55
CA LEU A 34 2.70 -4.73 8.93
C LEU A 34 2.97 -3.26 8.64
N ALA A 35 4.17 -2.76 8.91
CA ALA A 35 4.56 -1.40 8.58
C ALA A 35 4.53 -1.16 7.06
N ASP A 36 5.14 -2.05 6.27
CA ASP A 36 5.14 -1.94 4.81
C ASP A 36 3.72 -1.95 4.21
N ALA A 37 2.84 -2.78 4.78
CA ALA A 37 1.44 -2.86 4.37
C ALA A 37 0.68 -1.57 4.70
N ALA A 38 0.89 -1.00 5.89
CA ALA A 38 0.28 0.26 6.29
C ALA A 38 0.74 1.42 5.39
N ASP A 39 2.05 1.52 5.12
CA ASP A 39 2.63 2.54 4.24
C ASP A 39 2.08 2.43 2.81
N ARG A 40 1.94 1.20 2.29
CA ARG A 40 1.30 0.96 1.00
C ARG A 40 -0.15 1.42 0.98
N GLY A 41 -0.90 1.14 2.05
CA GLY A 41 -2.28 1.61 2.21
C GLY A 41 -2.38 3.13 2.14
N LEU A 42 -1.52 3.85 2.87
CA LEU A 42 -1.47 5.31 2.86
C LEU A 42 -1.14 5.88 1.48
N ARG A 43 -0.21 5.24 0.74
CA ARG A 43 0.12 5.65 -0.63
C ARG A 43 -1.07 5.49 -1.57
N PHE A 44 -1.79 4.38 -1.51
CA PHE A 44 -2.98 4.18 -2.34
C PHE A 44 -4.11 5.14 -1.97
N GLU A 45 -4.30 5.44 -0.69
CA GLU A 45 -5.28 6.43 -0.27
C GLU A 45 -4.92 7.85 -0.74
N ALA A 46 -3.62 8.21 -0.71
CA ALA A 46 -3.16 9.47 -1.27
C ALA A 46 -3.40 9.55 -2.79
N MET A 47 -3.10 8.48 -3.53
CA MET A 47 -3.37 8.38 -4.96
C MET A 47 -4.86 8.53 -5.25
N ARG A 48 -5.73 7.81 -4.53
CA ARG A 48 -7.18 7.90 -4.66
C ARG A 48 -7.66 9.34 -4.47
N ARG A 49 -7.21 10.01 -3.42
CA ARG A 49 -7.58 11.41 -3.17
C ARG A 49 -7.09 12.36 -4.27
N ALA A 50 -5.92 12.12 -4.85
CA ALA A 50 -5.42 12.90 -5.98
C ALA A 50 -6.30 12.70 -7.23
N MET A 51 -6.71 11.46 -7.51
CA MET A 51 -7.64 11.16 -8.62
C MET A 51 -9.00 11.83 -8.39
N ASP A 52 -9.57 11.72 -7.19
CA ASP A 52 -10.84 12.36 -6.82
C ASP A 52 -10.78 13.90 -6.94
N ALA A 53 -9.61 14.50 -6.72
CA ALA A 53 -9.38 15.94 -6.84
C ALA A 53 -8.97 16.39 -8.26
N THR A 54 -8.84 15.48 -9.22
CA THR A 54 -8.40 15.81 -10.58
C THR A 54 -9.48 16.61 -11.31
N PRO A 55 -9.14 17.78 -11.88
CA PRO A 55 -10.08 18.59 -12.67
C PRO A 55 -10.65 17.84 -13.87
N ALA A 56 -11.89 18.17 -14.26
CA ALA A 56 -12.60 17.48 -15.33
C ALA A 56 -11.95 17.66 -16.72
N ASP A 57 -11.32 18.81 -16.97
CA ASP A 57 -10.54 19.08 -18.19
C ASP A 57 -9.28 18.20 -18.24
N ALA A 58 -8.57 18.05 -17.12
CA ALA A 58 -7.44 17.15 -17.02
C ALA A 58 -7.84 15.67 -17.21
N LEU A 59 -9.01 15.26 -16.69
CA LEU A 59 -9.56 13.92 -16.93
C LEU A 59 -9.93 13.70 -18.39
N ALA A 60 -10.47 14.71 -19.09
CA ALA A 60 -10.79 14.63 -20.50
C ALA A 60 -9.53 14.49 -21.37
N THR A 61 -8.48 15.26 -21.06
CA THR A 61 -7.17 15.12 -21.71
C THR A 61 -6.57 13.74 -21.46
N TYR A 62 -6.59 13.27 -20.21
CA TYR A 62 -6.11 11.92 -19.86
C TYR A 62 -6.82 10.81 -20.64
N ALA A 63 -8.14 10.91 -20.81
CA ALA A 63 -8.91 9.94 -21.57
C ALA A 63 -8.52 9.95 -23.06
N ALA A 64 -8.43 11.14 -23.68
CA ALA A 64 -8.04 11.28 -25.07
C ALA A 64 -6.62 10.75 -25.33
N GLU A 65 -5.67 11.05 -24.45
CA GLU A 65 -4.30 10.51 -24.54
C GLU A 65 -4.34 8.98 -24.39
N THR A 66 -5.05 8.46 -23.39
CA THR A 66 -5.14 7.00 -23.16
C THR A 66 -5.71 6.27 -24.38
N ASP A 67 -6.74 6.83 -25.02
CA ASP A 67 -7.32 6.27 -26.25
C ASP A 67 -6.31 6.26 -27.40
N GLU A 68 -5.51 7.32 -27.56
CA GLU A 68 -4.44 7.38 -28.58
C GLU A 68 -3.39 6.28 -28.36
N TRP A 69 -2.96 6.05 -27.12
CA TRP A 69 -2.00 4.98 -26.80
C TRP A 69 -2.58 3.58 -27.05
N LEU A 70 -3.86 3.36 -26.72
CA LEU A 70 -4.52 2.06 -26.90
C LEU A 70 -4.81 1.75 -28.37
N ASP A 71 -5.12 2.78 -29.17
CA ASP A 71 -5.33 2.64 -30.62
C ASP A 71 -4.01 2.38 -31.36
N ALA A 72 -2.92 3.02 -30.93
CA ALA A 72 -1.58 2.84 -31.51
C ALA A 72 -1.00 1.43 -31.29
N ASP A 73 -1.44 0.69 -30.27
CA ASP A 73 -0.88 -0.61 -29.87
C ASP A 73 -1.69 -1.84 -30.38
N LEU A 74 -2.66 -1.64 -31.28
CA LEU A 74 -3.45 -2.73 -31.90
C LEU A 74 -3.10 -2.99 -33.39
N GLY A 75 -1.92 -2.57 -33.84
CA GLY A 75 -1.34 -2.97 -35.12
C GLY A 75 -0.64 -4.34 -35.09
N ALA A 76 -1.36 -5.41 -34.71
CA ALA A 76 -0.92 -6.80 -34.87
C ALA A 76 -1.45 -7.43 -36.16
#